data_AF-A0A7C5WL80-F1
#
_entry.id   AF-A0A7C5WL80-F1
#
_cell.length_a   1.000
_cell.length_b   1.000
_cell.length_c   1.000
_cell.angle_alpha   90.00
_cell.angle_beta   90.00
_cell.angle_gamma   90.00
#
_symmetry.space_group_name_H-M   'P 1'
#
loop_
_entity.id
_entity.type
_entity.pdbx_description
1 polymer ?
#
loop_
_entity_poly.entity_id
_entity_poly.type
_entity_poly.pdbx_seq_one_letter_code
_entity_poly.pdbx_strand_id
1 'polypeptide(L)' 'MGPETEKSASTTPSPPGDWSVERSIEHYRIGEWGRGYFTVNQQGHMGVLPDRDSPRPADLYEIVEGLRERG' A
#
# COMPACT_ATOMS: atom_id res chain seq x y z
N MET A 1 -5.77 -14.25 -38.35
CA MET A 1 -6.66 -14.46 -37.20
C MET A 1 -5.78 -14.47 -35.96
N GLY A 2 -5.71 -13.36 -35.22
CA GLY A 2 -5.04 -13.34 -33.91
C GLY A 2 -5.85 -14.12 -32.88
N PRO A 3 -5.26 -14.35 -31.70
CA PRO A 3 -5.70 -13.51 -30.60
C PRO A 3 -4.53 -12.78 -29.91
N GLU A 4 -4.76 -11.49 -29.68
CA GLU A 4 -4.11 -10.72 -28.63
C GLU A 4 -4.38 -11.41 -27.27
N THR A 5 -3.37 -11.49 -26.40
CA THR A 5 -3.40 -10.97 -25.02
C THR A 5 -2.17 -11.52 -24.29
N GLU A 6 -1.18 -10.68 -24.04
CA GLU A 6 -0.66 -10.53 -22.68
C GLU A 6 0.17 -9.25 -22.65
N LYS A 7 -0.42 -8.22 -22.04
CA LYS A 7 0.28 -7.03 -21.62
C LYS A 7 1.36 -7.49 -20.62
N SER A 8 2.55 -7.82 -21.10
CA SER A 8 3.73 -7.96 -20.27
C SER A 8 3.95 -6.61 -19.58
N ALA A 9 3.44 -6.49 -18.35
CA ALA A 9 3.88 -5.47 -17.43
C ALA A 9 5.35 -5.79 -17.13
N SER A 10 6.25 -5.08 -17.80
CA SER A 10 7.69 -5.20 -17.62
C SER A 10 8.06 -4.73 -16.21
N THR A 11 8.06 -5.63 -15.23
CA THR A 11 8.68 -5.36 -13.93
C THR A 11 10.18 -5.61 -14.06
N THR A 12 10.89 -4.62 -14.61
CA THR A 12 12.34 -4.58 -14.54
C THR A 12 12.76 -4.34 -13.08
N PRO A 13 13.60 -5.18 -12.46
CA PRO A 13 14.10 -4.92 -11.12
C PRO A 13 15.05 -3.70 -11.15
N SER A 14 14.59 -2.61 -10.55
CA SER A 14 15.36 -1.39 -10.31
C SER A 14 16.46 -1.62 -9.23
N PRO A 15 17.66 -1.00 -9.36
CA PRO A 15 18.89 -1.20 -8.55
C PRO A 15 18.82 -0.93 -7.01
N PRO A 16 19.90 -1.15 -6.24
CA PRO A 16 19.90 -0.97 -4.79
C PRO A 16 19.73 0.52 -4.42
N GLY A 17 18.57 0.87 -3.87
CA GLY A 17 18.10 2.25 -3.64
C GLY A 17 16.58 2.39 -3.82
N ASP A 18 15.94 1.39 -4.44
CA ASP A 18 14.56 1.47 -4.93
C ASP A 18 13.50 0.92 -3.98
N TRP A 19 13.39 1.56 -2.82
CA TRP A 19 12.21 1.39 -1.97
C TRP A 19 11.12 2.36 -2.43
N SER A 20 9.92 1.84 -2.71
CA SER A 20 8.73 2.64 -3.04
C SER A 20 7.52 2.13 -2.26
N VAL A 21 6.44 2.91 -2.23
CA VAL A 21 5.17 2.53 -1.62
C VAL A 21 4.61 1.26 -2.27
N GLU A 22 4.62 1.19 -3.59
CA GLU A 22 4.14 0.05 -4.36
C GLU A 22 4.97 -1.20 -4.06
N ARG A 23 6.30 -1.06 -4.07
CA ARG A 23 7.23 -2.13 -3.66
C ARG A 23 6.95 -2.61 -2.23
N SER A 24 6.65 -1.70 -1.30
CA SER A 24 6.31 -2.05 0.08
C SER A 24 5.04 -2.89 0.15
N ILE A 25 3.99 -2.49 -0.58
CA ILE A 25 2.70 -3.17 -0.62
C ILE A 25 2.87 -4.60 -1.15
N GLU A 26 3.65 -4.76 -2.23
CA GLU A 26 3.96 -6.07 -2.82
C GLU A 26 4.83 -6.92 -1.90
N HIS A 27 5.95 -6.36 -1.40
CA HIS A 27 6.92 -7.08 -0.57
C HIS A 27 6.29 -7.61 0.72
N TYR A 28 5.48 -6.79 1.39
CA TYR A 28 4.76 -7.20 2.60
C TYR A 28 3.40 -7.84 2.32
N ARG A 29 3.03 -8.04 1.04
CA ARG A 29 1.81 -8.71 0.61
C ARG A 29 0.56 -8.13 1.26
N ILE A 30 0.51 -6.80 1.42
CA ILE A 30 -0.52 -6.08 2.19
C ILE A 30 -1.91 -6.35 1.63
N GLY A 31 -2.05 -6.48 0.30
CA GLY A 31 -3.33 -6.84 -0.32
C GLY A 31 -3.86 -8.22 0.11
N GLU A 32 -2.99 -9.19 0.38
CA GLU A 32 -3.38 -10.58 0.67
C GLU A 32 -3.88 -10.78 2.10
N TRP A 33 -3.12 -10.26 3.07
CA TRP A 33 -3.50 -10.37 4.48
C TRP A 33 -4.41 -9.22 4.91
N GLY A 34 -4.23 -8.03 4.34
CA GLY A 34 -4.97 -6.83 4.70
C GLY A 34 -6.40 -6.82 4.16
N ARG A 35 -6.68 -7.54 3.07
CA ARG A 35 -8.03 -7.82 2.53
C ARG A 35 -8.93 -6.58 2.38
N GLY A 36 -8.33 -5.43 2.06
CA GLY A 36 -9.02 -4.14 1.88
C GLY A 36 -9.20 -3.30 3.15
N TYR A 37 -8.70 -3.76 4.30
CA TYR A 37 -8.69 -2.99 5.55
C TYR A 37 -7.36 -2.26 5.78
N PHE A 38 -6.29 -2.69 5.11
CA PHE A 38 -4.97 -2.09 5.24
C PHE A 38 -4.42 -1.69 3.88
N THR A 39 -3.70 -0.57 3.86
CA THR A 39 -3.01 -0.04 2.69
C THR A 39 -1.76 0.74 3.14
N VAL A 40 -1.01 1.30 2.20
CA VAL A 40 0.08 2.24 2.45
C VAL A 40 -0.22 3.54 1.72
N ASN A 41 -0.14 4.68 2.41
CA ASN A 41 -0.41 5.99 1.81
C ASN A 41 0.83 6.54 1.07
N GLN A 42 0.68 7.72 0.44
CA GLN A 42 1.75 8.36 -0.34
C GLN A 42 2.98 8.74 0.48
N GLN A 43 2.85 8.84 1.80
CA GLN A 43 3.96 9.12 2.73
C GLN A 43 4.70 7.85 3.15
N GLY A 44 4.21 6.66 2.76
CA GLY A 44 4.74 5.38 3.18
C GLY A 44 4.20 4.88 4.52
N HIS A 45 3.20 5.55 5.11
CA HIS A 45 2.57 5.13 6.36
C HIS A 45 1.48 4.10 6.12
N MET A 46 1.22 3.25 7.12
CA MET A 46 0.13 2.30 7.06
C MET A 46 -1.22 3.01 7.23
N GLY A 47 -2.10 2.83 6.25
CA GLY A 47 -3.49 3.27 6.31
C GLY A 47 -4.40 2.15 6.78
N VAL A 48 -5.39 2.47 7.62
CA VAL A 48 -6.46 1.56 8.04
C VAL A 48 -7.81 2.05 7.51
N LEU A 49 -8.61 1.15 6.96
CA LEU A 49 -9.98 1.41 6.55
C LEU A 49 -10.94 0.74 7.54
N PRO A 50 -11.96 1.44 8.08
CA PRO A 50 -12.95 0.85 8.98
C PRO A 50 -13.82 -0.22 8.30
N ASP A 51 -14.03 -0.05 7.00
CA ASP A 51 -14.75 -0.94 6.12
C ASP A 51 -14.08 -0.93 4.73
N ARG A 52 -14.38 -1.92 3.89
CA ARG A 52 -13.69 -2.13 2.61
C ARG A 52 -14.00 -1.06 1.55
N ASP A 53 -15.07 -0.30 1.73
CA ASP A 53 -15.56 0.69 0.76
C ASP A 53 -15.29 2.14 1.22
N SER A 54 -14.60 2.28 2.36
CA SER A 54 -14.36 3.58 2.96
C SER A 54 -13.53 4.45 2.02
N PRO A 55 -13.98 5.69 1.70
CA PRO A 55 -13.35 6.50 0.67
C PRO A 55 -11.97 7.02 1.09
N ARG A 56 -11.62 6.95 2.38
CA ARG A 56 -10.38 7.50 2.93
C ARG A 56 -9.83 6.61 4.05
N PRO A 57 -8.64 6.00 3.88
CA PRO A 57 -7.96 5.33 4.98
C PRO A 57 -7.50 6.35 6.03
N ALA A 58 -7.56 5.97 7.30
CA ALA A 58 -6.96 6.71 8.39
C ALA A 58 -5.47 6.37 8.52
N ASP A 59 -4.62 7.38 8.71
CA ASP A 59 -3.17 7.20 8.85
C ASP A 59 -2.82 6.75 10.28
N LEU A 60 -2.33 5.51 10.44
CA LEU A 60 -2.00 4.95 11.74
C LEU A 60 -0.82 5.66 12.42
N TYR A 61 0.14 6.18 11.64
CA TYR A 61 1.28 6.91 12.20
C TYR A 61 0.80 8.19 12.87
N GLU A 62 0.02 9.01 12.16
CA GLU A 62 -0.55 10.27 12.68
C GLU A 62 -1.44 10.05 13.91
N ILE A 63 -2.23 8.97 13.91
CA ILE A 63 -3.07 8.62 15.07
C ILE A 63 -2.19 8.34 16.30
N VAL A 64 -1.14 7.53 16.14
CA VAL A 64 -0.24 7.17 17.25
C VAL A 64 0.53 8.38 17.75
N GLU A 65 1.07 9.22 16.85
CA GLU A 65 1.76 10.45 17.23
C GLU A 65 0.82 11.40 17.99
N GLY A 66 -0.39 11.64 17.48
CA GLY A 66 -1.36 12.48 18.18
C GLY A 66 -1.77 11.91 19.55
N LEU A 67 -1.85 10.58 19.71
CA LEU A 67 -2.10 9.96 21.02
C LEU A 67 -0.95 10.17 21.98
N ARG A 68 0.30 10.16 21.50
CA ARG A 68 1.50 10.44 22.31
C ARG A 68 1.54 11.89 22.79
N GLU A 69 1.19 12.84 21.94
CA GLU A 69 1.19 14.27 22.28
C GLU A 69 0.15 14.66 23.34
N ARG A 70 -0.99 13.95 23.36
CA ARG A 70 -2.08 14.18 24.31
C ARG A 70 -1.92 13.40 25.63
N GLY A 71 -0.88 12.58 25.73
CA GLY A 71 -0.55 11.73 26.88
C GLY A 71 0.37 12.42 27.88
#